data_AF-A0ABD0RF92-F1
#
_entry.id   AF-A0ABD0RF92-F1
#
_cell.length_a   1.000
_cell.length_b   1.000
_cell.length_c   1.000
_cell.angle_alpha   90.00
_cell.angle_beta   90.00
_cell.angle_gamma   90.00
#
_symmetry.space_group_name_H-M   'P 1'
#
loop_
_entity.id
_entity.type
_entity.pdbx_description
1 polymer ?
#
loop_
_entity_poly.entity_id
_entity_poly.type
_entity_poly.pdbx_seq_one_letter_code
_entity_poly.pdbx_strand_id
1 'polypeptide(L)' 'SVMEGKPVTLNCSSDANPAELNYTWYTETGSQFELLQTGYNHTYIVTNPTYGAWYGCKAQNQHGQCNAKIQLDV' A
#
# COMPACT_ATOMS: atom_id res chain seq x y z
N SER A 1 0.37 -8.58 -14.02
CA SER A 1 0.63 -7.74 -15.20
C SER A 1 -0.05 -6.40 -15.07
N VAL A 2 0.78 -5.37 -14.94
CA VAL A 2 0.38 -3.96 -14.93
C VAL A 2 0.66 -3.38 -16.31
N MET A 3 -0.28 -2.63 -16.88
CA MET A 3 -0.02 -1.90 -18.13
C MET A 3 0.79 -0.63 -17.88
N GLU A 4 1.82 -0.43 -18.70
CA GLU A 4 2.67 0.75 -18.67
C GLU A 4 1.88 2.05 -18.78
N GLY A 5 2.19 3.01 -17.90
CA GLY A 5 1.58 4.34 -17.91
C GLY A 5 0.09 4.37 -17.57
N LYS A 6 -0.50 3.26 -17.08
CA LYS A 6 -1.87 3.23 -16.57
C LYS A 6 -1.89 3.27 -15.04
N PRO A 7 -2.84 4.00 -14.45
CA PRO A 7 -2.97 4.05 -13.02
C PRO A 7 -3.37 2.67 -12.47
N VAL A 8 -2.73 2.26 -11.38
CA VAL A 8 -3.04 1.01 -10.66
C VAL A 8 -3.76 1.35 -9.38
N THR A 9 -4.83 0.63 -9.08
CA THR A 9 -5.54 0.75 -7.81
C THR A 9 -5.08 -0.38 -6.89
N LEU A 10 -4.49 -0.03 -5.75
CA LEU A 10 -4.10 -0.96 -4.70
C LEU A 10 -5.17 -0.96 -3.62
N ASN A 11 -5.57 -2.15 -3.19
CA ASN A 11 -6.50 -2.35 -2.09
C ASN A 11 -5.81 -3.13 -0.97
N CYS A 12 -5.97 -2.65 0.27
CA CYS A 12 -5.42 -3.27 1.46
C CYS A 12 -6.53 -3.65 2.43
N SER A 13 -6.84 -4.94 2.51
CA SER A 13 -7.82 -5.46 3.46
C SER A 13 -7.12 -6.12 4.65
N SER A 14 -7.66 -5.95 5.85
CA SER A 14 -7.23 -6.68 7.04
C SER A 14 -8.45 -6.99 7.90
N ASP A 15 -8.53 -8.21 8.41
CA ASP A 15 -9.54 -8.60 9.38
C ASP A 15 -9.08 -8.14 10.77
N ALA A 16 -9.79 -7.15 11.32
CA ALA A 16 -9.44 -6.54 12.59
C ALA A 16 -10.66 -6.40 13.50
N ASN A 17 -10.43 -6.54 14.80
CA ASN A 17 -11.44 -6.28 15.83
C ASN A 17 -10.80 -5.43 16.95
N PRO A 18 -11.19 -4.16 17.14
CA PRO A 18 -12.17 -3.40 16.37
C PRO A 18 -11.81 -3.28 14.88
N ALA A 19 -12.84 -3.10 14.06
CA ALA A 19 -12.73 -2.99 12.60
C ALA A 19 -12.11 -1.66 12.13
N GLU A 20 -12.02 -0.67 13.03
CA GLU A 20 -11.44 0.63 12.70
C GLU A 20 -9.93 0.52 12.56
N LEU A 21 -9.47 0.66 11.32
CA LEU A 21 -8.08 0.50 10.92
C LEU A 21 -7.56 1.80 10.32
N ASN A 22 -6.41 2.24 10.81
CA ASN A 22 -5.59 3.23 10.14
C ASN A 22 -4.65 2.54 9.15
N TYR A 23 -4.77 2.92 7.89
CA TYR A 23 -3.93 2.45 6.80
C TYR A 23 -2.82 3.44 6.54
N THR A 24 -1.63 2.91 6.32
CA THR A 24 -0.44 3.65 5.93
C THR A 24 0.14 3.02 4.67
N TRP A 25 0.19 3.79 3.60
CA TRP A 25 0.73 3.43 2.31
C TRP A 25 2.15 3.96 2.16
N TYR A 26 3.04 3.12 1.64
CA TYR A 26 4.43 3.48 1.38
C TYR A 26 4.94 2.78 0.12
N THR A 27 5.98 3.34 -0.48
CA THR A 27 6.73 2.69 -1.56
C THR A 27 8.18 2.53 -1.17
N GLU A 28 8.80 1.46 -1.67
CA GLU A 28 10.19 1.13 -1.47
C GLU A 28 10.84 0.77 -2.82
N THR A 29 11.86 1.55 -3.21
CA THR A 29 12.63 1.32 -4.45
C THR A 29 14.11 1.25 -4.11
N GLY A 30 14.67 0.04 -4.09
CA GLY A 30 16.04 -0.18 -3.61
C GLY A 30 16.17 0.19 -2.13
N SER A 31 16.97 1.21 -1.82
CA SER A 31 17.14 1.76 -0.46
C SER A 31 16.26 2.98 -0.17
N GLN A 32 15.46 3.45 -1.13
CA GLN A 32 14.56 4.58 -0.95
C GLN A 32 13.23 4.12 -0.40
N PHE A 33 12.80 4.74 0.70
CA PHE A 33 11.49 4.52 1.31
C PHE A 33 10.74 5.85 1.32
N GLU A 34 9.50 5.84 0.86
CA GLU A 34 8.64 7.02 0.80
C GLU A 34 7.26 6.72 1.37
N LEU A 35 6.78 7.60 2.25
CA LEU A 35 5.42 7.58 2.78
C LEU A 35 4.47 8.24 1.78
N LEU A 36 3.46 7.51 1.34
CA LEU A 36 2.53 7.97 0.30
C LEU A 36 1.25 8.57 0.88
N GLN A 37 0.62 7.86 1.82
CA GLN A 37 -0.66 8.26 2.42
C GLN A 37 -0.87 7.62 3.78
N THR A 38 -1.58 8.30 4.67
CA THR A 38 -2.09 7.75 5.94
C THR A 38 -3.58 8.08 6.12
N GLY A 39 -4.31 7.24 6.85
CA GLY A 39 -5.70 7.47 7.25
C GLY A 39 -6.60 6.23 7.10
N TYR A 40 -7.92 6.44 7.08
CA TYR A 40 -8.90 5.33 7.00
C TYR A 40 -9.12 4.78 5.58
N ASN A 41 -8.39 5.28 4.59
CA ASN A 41 -8.51 4.84 3.20
C ASN A 41 -7.73 3.54 2.97
N HIS A 42 -8.47 2.44 2.79
CA HIS A 42 -7.91 1.14 2.43
C HIS A 42 -7.49 1.05 0.95
N THR A 43 -7.66 2.11 0.16
CA THR A 43 -7.35 2.14 -1.27
C THR A 43 -6.34 3.24 -1.56
N TYR A 44 -5.36 2.93 -2.41
CA TYR A 44 -4.39 3.88 -2.93
C TYR A 44 -4.27 3.76 -4.45
N ILE A 45 -4.25 4.90 -5.15
CA ILE A 45 -4.12 4.93 -6.61
C ILE A 45 -2.71 5.37 -6.97
N VAL A 46 -1.96 4.46 -7.59
CA VAL A 46 -0.63 4.73 -8.12
C VAL A 46 -0.79 5.29 -9.53
N THR A 47 -0.61 6.60 -9.70
CA THR A 47 -0.78 7.28 -10.99
C THR A 47 0.39 7.06 -11.95
N ASN A 48 1.60 6.91 -11.42
CA ASN A 48 2.82 6.65 -12.16
C ASN A 48 3.56 5.46 -11.52
N PRO A 49 3.18 4.21 -11.85
CA PRO A 49 3.77 3.03 -11.25
C PRO A 49 5.22 2.86 -11.68
N THR A 50 6.12 2.78 -10.70
CA THR A 50 7.53 2.49 -10.93
C THR A 50 7.73 0.98 -10.96
N TYR A 51 8.29 0.46 -12.06
CA TYR A 51 8.56 -0.97 -12.18
C TYR A 51 9.60 -1.45 -11.20
N GLY A 52 9.34 -2.64 -10.62
CA GLY A 52 10.21 -3.20 -9.60
C GLY A 52 10.15 -2.48 -8.25
N ALA A 53 9.35 -1.42 -8.12
CA ALA A 53 9.08 -0.81 -6.82
C ALA A 53 8.13 -1.68 -6.00
N TRP A 54 8.37 -1.71 -4.70
CA TRP A 54 7.52 -2.36 -3.71
C TRP A 54 6.51 -1.36 -3.19
N TYR A 55 5.24 -1.68 -3.28
CA TYR A 55 4.18 -0.91 -2.64
C TYR A 55 3.70 -1.65 -1.41
N GLY A 56 3.82 -0.99 -0.27
CA GLY A 56 3.45 -1.51 1.03
C GLY A 56 2.21 -0.82 1.58
N CYS A 57 1.41 -1.61 2.28
CA CYS A 57 0.34 -1.14 3.13
C CYS A 57 0.57 -1.67 4.54
N LYS A 58 0.41 -0.81 5.53
CA LYS A 58 0.32 -1.15 6.93
C LYS A 58 -1.08 -0.83 7.44
N ALA A 59 -1.78 -1.80 8.00
CA ALA A 59 -3.06 -1.60 8.66
C ALA A 59 -2.88 -1.74 10.18
N GLN A 60 -3.41 -0.78 10.94
CA GLN A 60 -3.21 -0.72 12.39
C GLN A 60 -4.51 -0.37 13.12
N ASN A 61 -4.85 -1.15 14.14
CA ASN A 61 -5.91 -0.82 15.11
C ASN A 61 -5.31 -0.65 16.51
N GLN A 62 -6.17 -0.49 17.52
CA GLN A 62 -5.74 -0.33 18.92
C GLN A 62 -5.01 -1.56 19.51
N HIS A 63 -5.16 -2.75 18.91
CA HIS A 63 -4.59 -3.98 19.44
C HIS A 63 -3.32 -4.42 18.72
N GLY A 64 -3.06 -3.91 17.50
CA GLY A 64 -1.89 -4.31 16.75
C GLY A 64 -1.83 -3.74 15.35
N GLN A 65 -0.88 -4.25 14.58
CA GLN A 65 -0.59 -3.84 13.22
C GLN A 65 -0.20 -5.04 12.36
N CYS A 66 -0.58 -5.00 11.09
CA CYS A 66 -0.11 -5.91 10.05
C CYS A 66 0.41 -5.10 8.86
N ASN A 67 1.30 -5.71 8.09
CA ASN A 67 1.85 -5.12 6.90
C ASN A 67 1.82 -6.12 5.74
N ALA A 68 1.47 -5.63 4.57
CA ALA A 68 1.51 -6.37 3.31
C ALA A 68 2.30 -5.55 2.30
N LYS A 69 3.03 -6.21 1.41
CA LYS A 69 3.75 -5.56 0.33
C LYS A 69 3.63 -6.35 -0.96
N ILE A 70 3.55 -5.65 -2.07
CA ILE A 70 3.52 -6.22 -3.41
C ILE A 70 4.53 -5.50 -4.29
N GLN A 71 5.24 -6.25 -5.12
CA GLN A 71 6.07 -5.68 -6.17
C GLN A 71 5.24 -5.58 -7.44
N LEU A 72 5.25 -4.40 -8.09
CA LEU A 72 4.62 -4.28 -9.39
C LEU A 72 5.54 -4.86 -10.46
N ASP A 73 5.10 -5.96 -11.06
CA ASP A 73 5.74 -6.64 -12.18
C ASP A 73 4.85 -6.53 -13.44
N VAL A 74 5.48 -6.45 -14.61
CA VAL A 74 4.81 -6.29 -15.92
C VAL A 74 4.42 -7.63 -16.50
#